data_AF-A0A5D0QXK1-F1
#
_entry.id   AF-A0A5D0QXK1-F1
#
_cell.length_a   1.000
_cell.length_b   1.000
_cell.length_c   1.000
_cell.angle_alpha   90.00
_cell.angle_beta   90.00
_cell.angle_gamma   90.00
#
_symmetry.space_group_name_H-M   'P 1'
#
loop_
_entity.id
_entity.type
_entity.pdbx_description
1 polymer ?
#
loop_
_entity_poly.entity_id
_entity_poly.type
_entity_poly.pdbx_seq_one_letter_code
_entity_poly.pdbx_strand_id
1 'polypeptide(L)'
;MKNKLFLIALSLTLLTACKNDPKQEDIDLPEMETVETPIQETPAATSPALTYDNLKADYTLFGKWKITNTLIVDEDFPFEIYTNGTEYYAVIPEGAHKIEVLNKKGNDYFIDKNKYGEYYRVDKDMNLTLFDRDGDLTTAGYSAEKVQ
;
A
#
# COMPACT_ATOMS: atom_id res chain seq x y z
N MET A 1 -11.81 7.52 53.19
CA MET A 1 -10.43 7.60 52.67
C MET A 1 -10.38 8.73 51.65
N LYS A 2 -9.45 9.67 51.85
CA LYS A 2 -9.29 10.89 51.03
C LYS A 2 -8.33 10.56 49.88
N ASN A 3 -8.74 10.72 48.64
CA ASN A 3 -7.80 10.93 47.52
C ASN A 3 -8.28 12.14 46.72
N LYS A 4 -7.53 13.24 46.88
CA LYS A 4 -7.70 14.50 46.16
C LYS A 4 -7.19 14.29 44.73
N LEU A 5 -8.04 14.57 43.75
CA LEU A 5 -7.65 14.64 42.34
C LEU A 5 -6.98 16.01 42.09
N PHE A 6 -5.72 15.98 41.67
CA PHE A 6 -4.92 17.15 41.33
C PHE A 6 -5.34 17.67 39.94
N LEU A 7 -5.77 18.94 39.86
CA LEU A 7 -5.83 19.67 38.59
C LEU A 7 -4.41 20.07 38.18
N ILE A 8 -4.01 19.73 36.95
CA ILE A 8 -2.81 20.29 36.32
C ILE A 8 -3.28 21.33 35.30
N ALA A 9 -2.99 22.59 35.61
CA ALA A 9 -3.18 23.72 34.71
C ALA A 9 -2.09 23.69 33.63
N LEU A 10 -2.47 23.64 32.36
CA LEU A 10 -1.57 23.79 31.23
C LEU A 10 -1.46 25.28 30.90
N SER A 11 -0.32 25.90 31.22
CA SER A 11 -0.08 27.32 30.94
C SER A 11 0.20 27.54 29.46
N LEU A 12 -0.57 28.44 28.85
CA LEU A 12 -0.38 28.92 27.48
C LEU A 12 0.65 30.06 27.48
N THR A 13 1.78 29.88 26.81
CA THR A 13 2.77 30.95 26.60
C THR A 13 2.68 31.41 25.15
N LEU A 14 2.11 32.59 24.90
CA LEU A 14 2.32 33.33 23.67
C LEU A 14 3.71 33.98 23.73
N LEU A 15 4.51 33.85 22.67
CA LEU A 15 5.58 34.79 22.39
C LEU A 15 5.43 35.39 20.99
N THR A 16 5.45 36.70 20.99
CA THR A 16 5.14 37.66 19.95
C THR A 16 6.21 37.72 18.87
N ALA A 17 5.76 37.92 17.63
CA ALA A 17 6.59 38.26 16.48
C ALA A 17 7.27 39.63 16.66
N CYS A 18 8.58 39.70 16.40
CA CYS A 18 9.28 40.95 16.13
C CYS A 18 9.97 40.86 14.76
N LYS A 19 9.46 41.67 13.82
CA LYS A 19 10.23 42.14 12.67
C LYS A 19 11.40 42.97 13.17
N ASN A 20 12.58 42.80 12.58
CA ASN A 20 13.60 43.82 12.34
C ASN A 20 14.71 43.21 11.46
N ASP A 21 14.74 43.57 10.18
CA ASP A 21 15.99 43.61 9.41
C ASP A 21 16.81 44.80 9.92
N PRO A 22 18.15 44.69 10.08
CA PRO A 22 18.99 45.08 8.94
C PRO A 22 20.39 44.42 8.85
N LYS A 23 20.95 44.55 7.63
CA LYS A 23 22.38 44.51 7.23
C LYS A 23 22.99 43.17 6.85
N GLN A 24 23.27 43.11 5.55
CA GLN A 24 24.12 42.19 4.81
C GLN A 24 25.58 42.31 5.30
N GLU A 25 26.11 41.20 5.81
CA GLU A 25 27.55 40.97 6.00
C GLU A 25 27.94 39.81 5.07
N ASP A 26 28.83 40.09 4.12
CA ASP A 26 29.47 39.09 3.27
C ASP A 26 30.32 38.16 4.15
N ILE A 27 29.92 36.89 4.21
CA ILE A 27 30.72 35.82 4.80
C ILE A 27 31.23 34.98 3.64
N ASP A 28 32.51 35.13 3.33
CA ASP A 28 33.23 34.26 2.40
C ASP A 28 33.23 32.82 2.96
N LEU A 29 32.44 31.93 2.36
CA LEU A 29 32.50 30.50 2.66
C LEU A 29 33.69 29.87 1.92
N PRO A 30 34.49 29.01 2.57
CA PRO A 30 35.56 28.29 1.90
C PRO A 30 34.99 27.32 0.86
N GLU A 31 35.53 27.38 -0.35
CA GLU A 31 35.24 26.48 -1.45
C GLU A 31 35.67 25.05 -1.06
N MET A 32 34.68 24.17 -0.87
CA MET A 32 34.90 22.77 -0.55
C MET A 32 35.04 21.99 -1.86
N GLU A 33 36.29 21.67 -2.21
CA GLU A 33 36.66 20.76 -3.31
C GLU A 33 35.88 19.45 -3.19
N THR A 34 34.95 19.23 -4.12
CA THR A 34 34.29 17.94 -4.31
C THR A 34 35.25 16.98 -5.03
N VAL A 35 35.83 16.06 -4.27
CA VAL A 35 36.56 14.92 -4.83
C VAL A 35 35.54 13.90 -5.36
N GLU A 36 35.40 13.82 -6.68
CA GLU A 36 34.59 12.80 -7.35
C GLU A 36 35.29 11.43 -7.26
N THR A 37 34.90 10.59 -6.31
CA THR A 37 35.20 9.17 -6.38
C THR A 37 34.24 8.48 -7.35
N PRO A 38 34.71 7.69 -8.33
CA PRO A 38 33.83 7.00 -9.27
C PRO A 38 33.01 5.93 -8.55
N ILE A 39 31.70 6.10 -8.53
CA ILE A 39 30.77 5.08 -8.07
C ILE A 39 30.77 3.99 -9.15
N GLN A 40 31.40 2.85 -8.87
CA GLN A 40 31.20 1.65 -9.69
C GLN A 40 29.75 1.21 -9.50
N GLU A 41 28.92 1.46 -10.51
CA GLU A 41 27.59 0.86 -10.61
C GLU A 41 27.75 -0.66 -10.64
N THR A 42 27.55 -1.29 -9.48
CA THR A 42 27.36 -2.73 -9.43
C THR A 42 26.01 -3.01 -10.10
N PRO A 43 25.93 -3.88 -11.12
CA PRO A 43 24.65 -4.20 -11.73
C PRO A 43 23.70 -4.69 -10.65
N ALA A 44 22.56 -4.01 -10.49
CA ALA A 44 21.49 -4.48 -9.61
C ALA A 44 21.19 -5.94 -9.99
N ALA A 45 21.35 -6.86 -9.03
CA ALA A 45 20.97 -8.24 -9.24
C ALA A 45 19.47 -8.26 -9.58
N THR A 46 19.15 -8.56 -10.83
CA THR A 46 17.78 -8.71 -11.28
C THR A 46 17.21 -9.93 -10.58
N SER A 47 16.47 -9.71 -9.49
CA SER A 47 15.70 -10.76 -8.84
C SER A 47 14.82 -11.43 -9.92
N PRO A 48 14.76 -12.77 -9.98
CA PRO A 48 13.90 -13.45 -10.94
C PRO A 48 12.47 -12.95 -10.80
N ALA A 49 11.80 -12.72 -11.93
CA ALA A 49 10.41 -12.28 -11.93
C ALA A 49 9.54 -13.30 -11.17
N LEU A 50 8.69 -12.81 -10.28
CA LEU A 50 7.79 -13.64 -9.50
C LEU A 50 6.82 -14.39 -10.43
N THR A 51 6.76 -15.71 -10.30
CA THR A 51 5.85 -16.58 -11.06
C THR A 51 4.75 -17.14 -10.16
N TYR A 52 3.67 -17.64 -10.75
CA TYR A 52 2.60 -18.28 -9.99
C TYR A 52 3.05 -19.56 -9.28
N ASP A 53 3.96 -20.33 -9.88
CA ASP A 53 4.52 -21.53 -9.24
C ASP A 53 5.37 -21.19 -8.02
N ASN A 54 6.18 -20.13 -8.09
CA ASN A 54 6.96 -19.65 -6.95
C ASN A 54 6.03 -19.12 -5.84
N LEU A 55 4.95 -18.41 -6.20
CA LEU A 55 3.93 -17.99 -5.22
C LEU A 55 3.34 -19.19 -4.46
N LYS A 56 2.93 -20.24 -5.17
CA LYS A 56 2.38 -21.45 -4.52
C LYS A 56 3.40 -22.18 -3.64
N ALA A 57 4.68 -22.12 -3.97
CA ALA A 57 5.74 -22.78 -3.21
C ALA A 57 6.13 -22.00 -1.94
N ASP A 58 6.26 -20.68 -2.06
CA ASP A 58 6.89 -19.83 -1.04
C ASP A 58 5.86 -19.06 -0.18
N TYR A 59 4.60 -18.98 -0.62
CA TYR A 59 3.55 -18.21 0.03
C TYR A 59 2.37 -19.09 0.43
N THR A 60 1.67 -18.67 1.49
CA THR A 60 0.43 -19.29 1.94
C THR A 60 -0.75 -18.66 1.20
N LEU A 61 -1.68 -19.48 0.72
CA LEU A 61 -2.96 -19.01 0.18
C LEU A 61 -3.76 -18.34 1.30
N PHE A 62 -3.95 -17.03 1.21
CA PHE A 62 -4.74 -16.24 2.16
C PHE A 62 -6.24 -16.44 1.93
N GLY A 63 -6.66 -16.47 0.68
CA GLY A 63 -8.04 -16.73 0.31
C GLY A 63 -8.23 -16.91 -1.18
N LYS A 64 -9.35 -17.52 -1.54
CA LYS A 64 -9.76 -17.81 -2.91
C LYS A 64 -11.21 -17.40 -3.11
N TRP A 65 -11.46 -16.73 -4.22
CA TRP A 65 -12.76 -16.23 -4.61
C TRP A 65 -13.00 -16.50 -6.09
N LYS A 66 -14.28 -16.49 -6.45
CA LYS A 66 -14.75 -16.39 -7.82
C LYS A 66 -15.32 -14.98 -8.00
N ILE A 67 -14.78 -14.23 -8.94
CA ILE A 67 -15.24 -12.86 -9.25
C ILE A 67 -16.15 -12.92 -10.45
N THR A 68 -17.32 -12.30 -10.35
CA THR A 68 -18.32 -12.22 -11.42
C THR A 68 -18.49 -10.76 -11.83
N ASN A 69 -18.64 -10.48 -13.13
CA ASN A 69 -19.19 -9.21 -13.62
C ASN A 69 -20.47 -9.42 -14.43
N THR A 70 -21.62 -9.04 -13.85
CA THR A 70 -22.94 -9.30 -14.45
C THR A 70 -23.37 -8.26 -15.51
N LEU A 71 -22.61 -7.18 -15.72
CA LEU A 71 -23.03 -6.07 -16.58
C LEU A 71 -22.32 -6.02 -17.94
N ILE A 72 -21.08 -6.48 -18.02
CA ILE A 72 -20.26 -6.35 -19.23
C ILE A 72 -20.16 -7.66 -19.99
N VAL A 73 -19.88 -8.78 -19.31
CA VAL A 73 -19.54 -10.04 -19.97
C VAL A 73 -20.21 -11.29 -19.39
N ASP A 74 -20.90 -11.20 -18.24
CA ASP A 74 -21.42 -12.39 -17.51
C ASP A 74 -20.35 -13.50 -17.41
N GLU A 75 -19.11 -13.08 -17.19
CA GLU A 75 -17.96 -13.96 -17.06
C GLU A 75 -17.52 -13.99 -15.60
N ASP A 76 -17.20 -15.20 -15.16
CA ASP A 76 -16.61 -15.49 -13.86
C ASP A 76 -15.12 -15.79 -14.05
N PHE A 77 -14.27 -15.30 -13.14
CA PHE A 77 -12.87 -15.69 -13.10
C PHE A 77 -12.40 -15.99 -11.67
N PRO A 78 -11.46 -16.93 -11.48
CA PRO A 78 -10.87 -17.22 -10.19
C PRO A 78 -9.97 -16.07 -9.75
N PHE A 79 -9.92 -15.84 -8.45
CA PHE A 79 -9.09 -14.83 -7.83
C PHE A 79 -8.51 -15.36 -6.52
N GLU A 80 -7.22 -15.17 -6.33
CA GLU A 80 -6.48 -15.69 -5.18
C GLU A 80 -5.66 -14.56 -4.57
N ILE A 81 -5.53 -14.56 -3.24
CA ILE A 81 -4.53 -13.74 -2.55
C ILE A 81 -3.55 -14.67 -1.85
N TYR A 82 -2.25 -14.44 -2.04
CA TYR A 82 -1.15 -15.16 -1.39
C TYR A 82 -0.40 -14.24 -0.42
N THR A 83 0.14 -14.81 0.66
CA THR A 83 0.94 -14.08 1.65
C THR A 83 2.01 -14.93 2.34
N ASN A 84 3.13 -14.30 2.68
CA ASN A 84 4.15 -14.86 3.59
C ASN A 84 4.10 -14.20 4.98
N GLY A 85 3.03 -13.45 5.27
CA GLY A 85 2.84 -12.67 6.50
C GLY A 85 3.34 -11.23 6.42
N THR A 86 4.20 -10.90 5.46
CA THR A 86 4.71 -9.53 5.25
C THR A 86 4.23 -8.97 3.91
N GLU A 87 4.31 -9.77 2.86
CA GLU A 87 3.94 -9.40 1.50
C GLU A 87 2.62 -10.06 1.11
N TYR A 88 1.92 -9.42 0.18
CA TYR A 88 0.63 -9.88 -0.33
C TYR A 88 0.59 -9.73 -1.85
N TYR A 89 0.05 -10.74 -2.51
CA TYR A 89 -0.08 -10.78 -3.97
C TYR A 89 -1.48 -11.22 -4.37
N ALA A 90 -2.13 -10.47 -5.25
CA ALA A 90 -3.35 -10.87 -5.92
C ALA A 90 -3.00 -11.64 -7.19
N VAL A 91 -3.74 -12.70 -7.48
CA VAL A 91 -3.52 -13.55 -8.64
C VAL A 91 -4.84 -13.86 -9.32
N ILE A 92 -4.89 -13.71 -10.64
CA ILE A 92 -5.90 -14.34 -11.49
C ILE A 92 -5.22 -15.58 -12.11
N PRO A 93 -5.48 -16.79 -11.61
CA PRO A 93 -4.77 -18.01 -12.01
C PRO A 93 -5.30 -18.58 -13.35
N GLU A 94 -5.52 -17.70 -14.33
CA GLU A 94 -5.92 -18.04 -15.69
C GLU A 94 -4.99 -17.38 -16.71
N GLY A 95 -4.93 -17.98 -17.90
CA GLY A 95 -4.11 -17.49 -19.01
C GLY A 95 -2.64 -17.32 -18.62
N ALA A 96 -2.12 -16.10 -18.76
CA ALA A 96 -0.73 -15.77 -18.45
C ALA A 96 -0.45 -15.58 -16.94
N HIS A 97 -1.46 -15.79 -16.09
CA HIS A 97 -1.43 -15.50 -14.65
C HIS A 97 -1.11 -14.03 -14.37
N LYS A 98 -2.16 -13.22 -14.21
CA LYS A 98 -1.97 -11.83 -13.77
C LYS A 98 -1.61 -11.83 -12.29
N ILE A 99 -0.45 -11.30 -11.94
CA ILE A 99 0.03 -11.17 -10.55
C ILE A 99 0.17 -9.68 -10.24
N GLU A 100 -0.42 -9.25 -9.13
CA GLU A 100 -0.39 -7.88 -8.65
C GLU A 100 0.15 -7.81 -7.23
N VAL A 101 1.07 -6.88 -6.97
CA VAL A 101 1.60 -6.62 -5.64
C VAL A 101 0.56 -5.82 -4.84
N LEU A 102 0.31 -6.22 -3.60
CA LEU A 102 -0.69 -5.57 -2.74
C LEU A 102 -0.04 -4.89 -1.54
N ASN A 103 -0.40 -3.63 -1.31
CA ASN A 103 -0.09 -2.91 -0.09
C ASN A 103 -1.25 -3.07 0.89
N LYS A 104 -1.03 -3.74 2.02
CA LYS A 104 -2.08 -3.98 3.02
C LYS A 104 -2.18 -2.83 4.03
N LYS A 105 -3.40 -2.36 4.31
CA LYS A 105 -3.73 -1.43 5.39
C LYS A 105 -5.03 -1.85 6.07
N GLY A 106 -4.92 -2.39 7.28
CA GLY A 106 -6.07 -2.98 7.96
C GLY A 106 -6.61 -4.16 7.14
N ASN A 107 -7.88 -4.07 6.72
CA ASN A 107 -8.55 -5.09 5.91
C ASN A 107 -8.52 -4.78 4.40
N ASP A 108 -7.84 -3.71 4.01
CA ASP A 108 -7.78 -3.23 2.63
C ASP A 108 -6.44 -3.62 2.00
N TYR A 109 -6.49 -4.08 0.76
CA TYR A 109 -5.37 -4.58 -0.03
C TYR A 109 -5.30 -3.79 -1.33
N PHE A 110 -4.46 -2.75 -1.34
CA PHE A 110 -4.33 -1.81 -2.45
C PHE A 110 -3.39 -2.33 -3.52
N ILE A 111 -3.80 -2.27 -4.78
CA ILE A 111 -2.93 -2.66 -5.90
C ILE A 111 -1.80 -1.63 -6.04
N ASP A 112 -0.55 -2.09 -5.96
CA ASP A 112 0.62 -1.21 -6.04
C ASP A 112 0.70 -0.50 -7.39
N LYS A 113 1.06 0.79 -7.37
CA LYS A 113 1.29 1.64 -8.57
C LYS A 113 0.12 1.70 -9.56
N ASN A 114 -1.11 1.46 -9.10
CA ASN A 114 -2.30 1.58 -9.95
C ASN A 114 -2.87 3.01 -9.95
N LYS A 115 -3.14 3.56 -11.15
CA LYS A 115 -3.74 4.89 -11.33
C LYS A 115 -5.24 4.96 -11.05
N TYR A 116 -5.94 3.82 -11.02
CA TYR A 116 -7.38 3.74 -10.79
C TYR A 116 -7.74 3.67 -9.31
N GLY A 117 -6.74 3.53 -8.43
CA GLY A 117 -6.95 3.39 -6.99
C GLY A 117 -7.68 2.11 -6.62
N GLU A 118 -7.55 1.04 -7.41
CA GLU A 118 -8.23 -0.22 -7.14
C GLU A 118 -7.67 -0.90 -5.90
N TYR A 119 -8.57 -1.47 -5.11
CA TYR A 119 -8.23 -2.25 -3.93
C TYR A 119 -9.30 -3.28 -3.61
N TYR A 120 -8.91 -4.27 -2.82
CA TYR A 120 -9.79 -5.31 -2.31
C TYR A 120 -9.98 -5.12 -0.81
N ARG A 121 -11.21 -5.23 -0.31
CA ARG A 121 -11.46 -5.32 1.14
C ARG A 121 -11.86 -6.74 1.46
N VAL A 122 -11.17 -7.37 2.42
CA VAL A 122 -11.51 -8.69 2.93
C VAL A 122 -11.93 -8.56 4.38
N ASP A 123 -13.19 -8.88 4.68
CA ASP A 123 -13.70 -8.81 6.04
C ASP A 123 -13.25 -10.02 6.91
N LYS A 124 -13.65 -10.00 8.19
CA LYS A 124 -13.31 -11.07 9.15
C LYS A 124 -13.89 -12.44 8.80
N ASP A 125 -14.93 -12.47 7.98
CA ASP A 125 -15.63 -13.69 7.55
C ASP A 125 -15.10 -14.17 6.17
N MET A 126 -14.08 -13.47 5.64
CA MET A 126 -13.44 -13.67 4.35
C MET A 126 -14.35 -13.37 3.14
N ASN A 127 -15.33 -12.48 3.32
CA ASN A 127 -16.03 -11.89 2.19
C ASN A 127 -15.14 -10.84 1.54
N LEU A 128 -15.08 -10.85 0.21
CA LEU A 128 -14.28 -9.92 -0.58
C LEU A 128 -15.21 -8.91 -1.26
N THR A 129 -14.81 -7.64 -1.24
CA THR A 129 -15.47 -6.56 -1.99
C THR A 129 -14.41 -5.81 -2.78
N LEU A 130 -14.72 -5.48 -4.05
CA LEU A 130 -13.83 -4.79 -4.97
C LEU A 130 -14.18 -3.31 -4.98
N PHE A 131 -13.14 -2.48 -5.03
CA PHE A 131 -13.27 -1.03 -5.05
C PHE A 131 -12.34 -0.42 -6.10
N ASP A 132 -12.72 0.75 -6.59
CA ASP A 132 -11.84 1.69 -7.26
C ASP A 132 -11.86 3.05 -6.53
N ARG A 133 -11.29 4.09 -7.15
CA ARG A 133 -11.32 5.45 -6.61
C ARG A 133 -12.73 6.03 -6.40
N ASP A 134 -13.71 5.56 -7.18
CA ASP A 134 -15.08 6.06 -7.21
C ASP A 134 -15.96 5.28 -6.20
N GLY A 135 -15.50 4.12 -5.73
CA GLY A 135 -16.00 3.43 -4.56
C GLY A 135 -16.23 1.94 -4.78
N ASP A 136 -17.28 1.42 -4.15
CA ASP A 136 -17.69 0.01 -4.22
C ASP A 136 -18.14 -0.36 -5.64
N LEU A 137 -17.58 -1.43 -6.20
CA LEU A 137 -17.84 -1.87 -7.58
C LEU A 137 -19.09 -2.76 -7.72
N THR A 138 -19.83 -3.02 -6.66
CA THR A 138 -21.07 -3.81 -6.70
C THR A 138 -22.09 -3.21 -7.66
N THR A 139 -22.23 -1.88 -7.69
CA THR A 139 -23.13 -1.20 -8.63
C THR A 139 -22.66 -1.27 -10.08
N ALA A 140 -21.37 -1.54 -10.30
CA ALA A 140 -20.79 -1.82 -11.60
C ALA A 140 -20.87 -3.32 -11.98
N GLY A 141 -21.63 -4.12 -11.20
CA GLY A 141 -21.89 -5.53 -11.48
C GLY A 141 -20.85 -6.49 -10.95
N TYR A 142 -19.84 -6.02 -10.24
CA TYR A 142 -18.82 -6.89 -9.66
C TYR A 142 -19.32 -7.54 -8.37
N SER A 143 -19.06 -8.84 -8.21
CA SER A 143 -19.26 -9.55 -6.95
C SER A 143 -18.17 -10.59 -6.75
N ALA A 144 -17.96 -11.02 -5.50
CA ALA A 144 -17.00 -12.04 -5.16
C ALA A 144 -17.66 -13.12 -4.28
N GLU A 145 -17.54 -14.36 -4.70
CA GLU A 145 -17.98 -15.52 -3.95
C GLU A 145 -16.76 -16.25 -3.39
N LYS A 146 -16.71 -16.43 -2.06
CA LYS A 146 -15.62 -17.20 -1.42
C LYS A 146 -15.69 -18.66 -1.85
N VAL A 147 -14.57 -19.19 -2.32
CA VAL A 147 -14.43 -20.61 -2.66
C VAL A 147 -13.90 -21.35 -1.44
N GLN A 148 -14.54 -22.47 -1.07
CA GLN A 148 -14.13 -23.33 0.04
C GLN A 148 -13.01 -24.30 -0.35
#